data_AF-A0A940R957-F1
#
_entry.id   AF-A0A940R957-F1
#
_cell.length_a   1.000
_cell.length_b   1.000
_cell.length_c   1.000
_cell.angle_alpha   90.00
_cell.angle_beta   90.00
_cell.angle_gamma   90.00
#
_symmetry.space_group_name_H-M   'P 1'
#
loop_
_entity.id
_entity.type
_entity.pdbx_description
1 polymer ?
#
loop_
_entity_poly.entity_id
_entity_poly.type
_entity_poly.pdbx_seq_one_letter_code
_entity_poly.pdbx_strand_id
1 'polypeptide(L)'
;MGNAKVIEFPKAQSMRKRLQDKAQEQKAVLVLSIASILLMTVFVNQWLVENSDSSLSARGNRQIASFEPAVFARDVKWEHELAKKLSSEKSSLVATLAEKPNLRDDLIFGYLEGKYGMKLSEGRIESLEFIDAQAGEHPMNIANKAEFLKKYAEAFGRGYAEVSPVQGSEGVFSLIDKSKTIVGQAHFVTDADGRVQALRFTQ
;
A
#
# COMPACT_ATOMS: atom_id res chain seq x y z
N MET A 1 94.85 15.45 -34.22
CA MET A 1 93.95 14.86 -33.21
C MET A 1 93.10 15.98 -32.63
N GLY A 2 91.86 16.12 -33.09
CA GLY A 2 90.92 17.14 -32.60
C GLY A 2 89.95 16.52 -31.60
N ASN A 3 89.96 16.99 -30.36
CA ASN A 3 89.05 16.54 -29.32
C ASN A 3 87.63 17.05 -29.61
N ALA A 4 86.72 16.15 -29.99
CA ALA A 4 85.31 16.46 -30.13
C ALA A 4 84.71 16.77 -28.75
N LYS A 5 84.39 18.04 -28.52
CA LYS A 5 83.68 18.49 -27.32
C LYS A 5 82.23 18.06 -27.42
N VAL A 6 81.92 16.90 -26.82
CA VAL A 6 80.55 16.37 -26.73
C VAL A 6 79.72 17.32 -25.87
N ILE A 7 78.65 17.87 -26.45
CA ILE A 7 77.68 18.71 -25.74
C ILE A 7 76.70 17.76 -25.04
N GLU A 8 76.74 17.72 -23.71
CA GLU A 8 75.78 16.93 -22.94
C GLU A 8 74.41 17.61 -22.93
N PHE A 9 73.35 16.85 -23.23
CA PHE A 9 71.99 17.36 -23.16
C PHE A 9 71.63 17.78 -21.73
N PRO A 10 70.96 18.93 -21.52
CA PRO A 10 70.58 19.39 -20.19
C PRO A 10 69.60 18.40 -19.56
N LYS A 11 70.03 17.73 -18.48
CA LYS A 11 69.23 16.71 -17.74
C LYS A 11 68.02 17.30 -17.01
N ALA A 12 68.00 18.62 -16.78
CA ALA A 12 66.91 19.29 -16.07
C ALA A 12 65.87 19.86 -17.05
N GLN A 13 64.69 19.25 -17.07
CA GLN A 13 63.55 19.75 -17.84
C GLN A 13 63.11 21.14 -17.34
N SER A 14 62.78 22.05 -18.26
CA SER A 14 62.40 23.43 -17.95
C SER A 14 61.17 23.51 -17.03
N MET A 15 61.09 24.53 -16.18
CA MET A 15 59.97 24.71 -15.24
C MET A 15 58.60 24.74 -15.94
N ARG A 16 58.55 25.26 -17.18
CA ARG A 16 57.34 25.23 -18.02
C ARG A 16 56.94 23.81 -18.43
N LYS A 17 57.91 22.94 -18.74
CA LYS A 17 57.67 21.53 -19.04
C LYS A 17 57.13 20.80 -17.80
N ARG A 18 57.72 21.03 -16.62
CA ARG A 18 57.22 20.46 -15.35
C ARG A 18 55.78 20.87 -15.02
N LEU A 19 55.38 22.10 -15.32
CA LEU A 19 54.00 22.57 -15.12
C LEU A 19 53.02 21.92 -16.11
N GLN A 20 53.43 21.75 -17.37
CA GLN A 20 52.64 21.05 -18.38
C GLN A 20 52.52 19.56 -18.06
N ASP A 21 53.61 18.92 -17.63
CA ASP A 21 53.64 17.51 -17.23
C ASP A 21 52.71 17.28 -16.04
N LYS A 22 52.74 18.14 -15.00
CA LYS A 22 51.79 18.05 -13.87
C LYS A 22 50.32 18.18 -14.30
N ALA A 23 50.02 19.07 -15.23
CA ALA A 23 48.65 19.23 -15.74
C ALA A 23 48.21 18.03 -16.59
N GLN A 24 49.12 17.42 -17.35
CA GLN A 24 48.87 16.19 -18.10
C GLN A 24 48.72 14.98 -17.17
N GLU A 25 49.57 14.87 -16.14
CA GLU A 25 49.48 13.84 -15.10
C GLU A 25 48.14 13.92 -14.37
N GLN A 26 47.69 15.12 -13.97
CA GLN A 26 46.38 15.29 -13.33
C GLN A 26 45.22 14.88 -14.25
N LYS A 27 45.26 15.24 -15.53
CA LYS A 27 44.26 14.80 -16.52
C LYS A 27 44.29 13.29 -16.72
N ALA A 28 45.47 12.70 -16.80
CA ALA A 28 45.64 11.25 -16.94
C ALA A 28 45.09 10.51 -15.72
N VAL A 29 45.37 11.00 -14.51
CA VAL A 29 44.85 10.42 -13.26
C VAL A 29 43.33 10.51 -13.19
N LEU A 30 42.73 11.62 -13.63
CA LEU A 30 41.26 11.78 -13.67
C LEU A 30 40.61 10.84 -14.70
N VAL A 31 41.21 10.68 -15.87
CA VAL A 31 40.69 9.74 -16.88
C VAL A 31 40.82 8.31 -16.37
N LEU A 32 41.95 7.96 -15.73
CA LEU A 32 42.18 6.64 -15.15
C LEU A 32 41.20 6.34 -14.00
N SER A 33 40.87 7.33 -13.18
CA SER A 33 39.92 7.14 -12.06
C SER A 33 38.49 6.90 -12.57
N ILE A 34 38.05 7.66 -13.58
CA ILE A 34 36.74 7.45 -14.22
C ILE A 34 36.70 6.07 -14.90
N ALA A 35 37.75 5.70 -15.65
CA ALA A 35 37.84 4.39 -16.29
C ALA A 35 37.82 3.26 -15.26
N SER A 36 38.51 3.42 -14.11
CA SER A 36 38.51 2.45 -13.01
C SER A 36 37.12 2.25 -12.42
N ILE A 37 36.37 3.34 -12.17
CA ILE A 37 35.01 3.27 -11.63
C ILE A 37 34.07 2.57 -12.62
N LEU A 38 34.15 2.90 -13.91
CA LEU A 38 33.34 2.26 -14.95
C LEU A 38 33.66 0.76 -15.06
N LEU A 39 34.94 0.39 -15.11
CA LEU A 39 35.37 -1.01 -15.15
C LEU A 39 34.92 -1.77 -13.89
N MET A 40 35.02 -1.15 -12.71
CA MET A 40 34.55 -1.76 -11.47
C MET A 40 33.03 -1.92 -11.44
N THR A 41 32.28 -0.97 -12.02
CA THR A 41 30.82 -1.04 -12.10
C THR A 41 30.38 -2.15 -13.06
N VAL A 42 31.03 -2.25 -14.23
CA VAL A 42 30.79 -3.34 -15.19
C VAL A 42 31.18 -4.67 -14.58
N PHE A 43 32.33 -4.77 -13.90
CA PHE A 43 32.79 -5.99 -13.26
C PHE A 43 31.87 -6.42 -12.11
N VAL A 44 31.44 -5.50 -11.25
CA VAL A 44 30.48 -5.81 -10.17
C VAL A 44 29.15 -6.25 -10.74
N ASN A 45 28.65 -5.57 -11.79
CA ASN A 45 27.41 -5.96 -12.45
C ASN A 45 27.54 -7.34 -13.12
N GLN A 46 28.64 -7.57 -13.83
CA GLN A 46 28.92 -8.86 -14.47
C GLN A 46 29.14 -9.96 -13.45
N TRP A 47 29.82 -9.70 -12.32
CA TRP A 47 30.00 -10.68 -11.25
C TRP A 47 28.69 -10.99 -10.52
N LEU A 48 27.83 -9.99 -10.31
CA LEU A 48 26.48 -10.22 -9.77
C LEU A 48 25.63 -11.05 -10.74
N VAL A 49 25.71 -10.78 -12.04
CA VAL A 49 25.00 -11.50 -13.11
C VAL A 49 25.57 -12.90 -13.33
N GLU A 50 26.89 -13.10 -13.35
CA GLU A 50 27.53 -14.40 -13.56
C GLU A 50 27.41 -15.31 -12.32
N ASN A 51 27.47 -14.74 -11.11
CA ASN A 51 27.09 -15.50 -9.92
C ASN A 51 25.61 -15.88 -9.93
N SER A 52 24.74 -15.06 -10.53
CA SER A 52 23.34 -15.44 -10.78
C SER A 52 23.16 -16.42 -11.95
N ASP A 53 24.09 -16.47 -12.91
CA ASP A 53 24.01 -17.33 -14.10
C ASP A 53 24.74 -18.68 -13.94
N SER A 54 25.54 -18.88 -12.88
CA SER A 54 25.95 -20.23 -12.43
C SER A 54 24.79 -21.09 -11.92
N SER A 55 23.57 -20.52 -11.89
CA SER A 55 22.32 -21.26 -11.79
C SER A 55 21.34 -21.08 -12.96
N LEU A 56 21.62 -20.28 -14.02
CA LEU A 56 20.57 -19.95 -14.99
C LEU A 56 21.02 -19.44 -16.39
N SER A 57 21.98 -20.11 -17.03
CA SER A 57 22.14 -19.99 -18.50
C SER A 57 21.08 -20.79 -19.27
N ALA A 58 19.82 -20.34 -19.22
CA ALA A 58 18.76 -20.77 -20.14
C ALA A 58 18.12 -19.54 -20.82
N ARG A 59 18.90 -18.85 -21.68
CA ARG A 59 18.31 -17.89 -22.63
C ARG A 59 17.63 -18.64 -23.77
N GLY A 60 16.33 -18.89 -23.59
CA GLY A 60 15.53 -19.62 -24.55
C GLY A 60 14.02 -19.43 -24.43
N ASN A 61 13.55 -18.20 -24.16
CA ASN A 61 12.26 -17.67 -24.64
C ASN A 61 11.02 -18.60 -24.62
N ARG A 62 10.78 -19.36 -23.55
CA ARG A 62 9.52 -20.10 -23.28
C ARG A 62 9.63 -20.74 -21.88
N GLN A 63 8.48 -20.85 -21.20
CA GLN A 63 8.25 -21.54 -19.90
C GLN A 63 8.24 -20.56 -18.71
N ILE A 64 7.06 -20.01 -18.36
CA ILE A 64 6.06 -20.61 -17.45
C ILE A 64 6.61 -20.67 -16.03
N ALA A 65 5.84 -20.12 -15.09
CA ALA A 65 5.96 -20.31 -13.65
C ALA A 65 6.60 -21.67 -13.28
N SER A 66 7.89 -21.67 -13.00
CA SER A 66 8.56 -22.82 -12.40
C SER A 66 9.63 -22.33 -11.43
N PHE A 67 9.20 -22.02 -10.21
CA PHE A 67 9.56 -22.86 -9.08
C PHE A 67 11.06 -23.28 -9.00
N GLU A 68 11.83 -22.61 -8.12
CA GLU A 68 13.23 -22.94 -7.79
C GLU A 68 13.37 -24.29 -7.03
N PRO A 69 14.09 -25.31 -7.57
CA PRO A 69 14.19 -26.67 -7.02
C PRO A 69 14.65 -26.77 -5.55
N ALA A 70 15.44 -25.79 -5.06
CA ALA A 70 16.01 -25.84 -3.72
C ALA A 70 15.05 -25.35 -2.63
N VAL A 71 14.04 -24.55 -2.99
CA VAL A 71 13.02 -24.08 -2.06
C VAL A 71 11.96 -25.19 -1.83
N PHE A 72 11.77 -26.12 -2.78
CA PHE A 72 10.83 -27.24 -2.65
C PHE A 72 11.06 -28.10 -1.43
N ALA A 73 12.29 -28.44 -1.04
CA ALA A 73 12.43 -29.36 0.09
C ALA A 73 12.00 -28.73 1.44
N ARG A 74 12.13 -27.40 1.56
CA ARG A 74 11.75 -26.65 2.76
C ARG A 74 10.29 -26.20 2.69
N ASP A 75 9.86 -25.74 1.53
CA ASP A 75 8.48 -25.32 1.27
C ASP A 75 7.54 -26.51 1.19
N VAL A 76 7.91 -27.66 0.62
CA VAL A 76 7.05 -28.85 0.62
C VAL A 76 6.82 -29.38 2.03
N LYS A 77 7.80 -29.29 2.93
CA LYS A 77 7.57 -29.65 4.34
C LYS A 77 6.65 -28.65 5.03
N TRP A 78 6.86 -27.35 4.81
CA TRP A 78 5.98 -26.32 5.33
C TRP A 78 4.56 -26.44 4.77
N GLU A 79 4.40 -26.55 3.46
CA GLU A 79 3.13 -26.76 2.76
C GLU A 79 2.46 -28.05 3.20
N HIS A 80 3.22 -29.14 3.38
CA HIS A 80 2.67 -30.40 3.89
C HIS A 80 2.23 -30.27 5.35
N GLU A 81 3.00 -29.58 6.20
CA GLU A 81 2.60 -29.28 7.58
C GLU A 81 1.39 -28.36 7.64
N LEU A 82 1.32 -27.36 6.76
CA LEU A 82 0.24 -26.40 6.67
C LEU A 82 -1.03 -27.07 6.14
N ALA A 83 -0.93 -27.87 5.09
CA ALA A 83 -2.01 -28.71 4.57
C ALA A 83 -2.47 -29.74 5.62
N LYS A 84 -1.55 -30.35 6.37
CA LYS A 84 -1.89 -31.27 7.46
C LYS A 84 -2.63 -30.55 8.57
N LYS A 85 -2.15 -29.38 9.02
CA LYS A 85 -2.82 -28.51 10.01
C LYS A 85 -4.21 -28.07 9.54
N LEU A 86 -4.34 -27.58 8.31
CA LEU A 86 -5.63 -27.22 7.70
C LEU A 86 -6.59 -28.41 7.58
N SER A 87 -6.07 -29.59 7.27
CA SER A 87 -6.88 -30.82 7.15
C SER A 87 -7.33 -31.35 8.51
N SER A 88 -6.52 -31.21 9.56
CA SER A 88 -6.86 -31.59 10.94
C SER A 88 -7.78 -30.57 11.62
N GLU A 89 -7.65 -29.29 11.26
CA GLU A 89 -8.46 -28.17 11.78
C GLU A 89 -9.63 -27.80 10.85
N LYS A 90 -10.15 -28.78 10.09
CA LYS A 90 -11.24 -28.62 9.10
C LYS A 90 -12.51 -27.94 9.63
N SER A 91 -12.66 -27.76 10.94
CA SER A 91 -13.82 -27.10 11.55
C SER A 91 -13.56 -25.68 12.05
N SER A 92 -12.32 -25.26 12.33
CA SER A 92 -12.03 -23.94 12.92
C SER A 92 -11.52 -22.92 11.89
N LEU A 93 -10.68 -23.33 10.93
CA LEU A 93 -10.11 -22.41 9.92
C LEU A 93 -11.05 -22.12 8.74
N VAL A 94 -11.91 -23.08 8.38
CA VAL A 94 -12.97 -22.85 7.38
C VAL A 94 -14.04 -21.90 7.94
N ALA A 95 -14.20 -21.85 9.26
CA ALA A 95 -15.10 -20.92 9.95
C ALA A 95 -14.53 -19.50 10.05
N THR A 96 -13.20 -19.31 10.05
CA THR A 96 -12.57 -17.98 10.11
C THR A 96 -12.30 -17.35 8.75
N LEU A 97 -12.16 -18.12 7.66
CA LEU A 97 -12.03 -17.56 6.30
C LEU A 97 -13.39 -17.17 5.67
N ALA A 98 -14.48 -17.75 6.14
CA ALA A 98 -15.83 -17.52 5.63
C ALA A 98 -16.79 -17.12 6.76
N GLU A 99 -16.33 -16.26 7.67
CA GLU A 99 -17.26 -15.64 8.60
C GLU A 99 -18.23 -14.78 7.78
N LYS A 100 -19.53 -15.10 7.87
CA LYS A 100 -20.57 -14.36 7.16
C LYS A 100 -20.43 -12.89 7.55
N PRO A 101 -20.30 -11.94 6.60
CA PRO A 101 -20.11 -10.54 6.92
C PRO A 101 -21.21 -10.09 7.86
N ASN A 102 -20.82 -9.44 8.93
CA ASN A 102 -21.77 -8.95 9.90
C ASN A 102 -22.57 -7.81 9.25
N LEU A 103 -23.77 -7.49 9.76
CA LEU A 103 -24.58 -6.38 9.22
C LEU A 103 -23.83 -5.04 9.22
N ARG A 104 -22.83 -4.90 10.09
CA ARG A 104 -21.90 -3.77 10.14
C ARG A 104 -20.94 -3.75 8.94
N ASP A 105 -20.41 -4.91 8.57
CA ASP A 105 -19.48 -5.02 7.44
C ASP A 105 -20.23 -4.82 6.12
N ASP A 106 -21.45 -5.36 6.00
CA ASP A 106 -22.34 -5.11 4.86
C ASP A 106 -22.72 -3.63 4.73
N LEU A 107 -22.94 -2.94 5.86
CA LEU A 107 -23.18 -1.49 5.84
C LEU A 107 -21.97 -0.72 5.30
N ILE A 108 -20.77 -0.99 5.80
CA ILE A 108 -19.56 -0.20 5.49
C ILE A 108 -19.03 -0.53 4.10
N PHE A 109 -18.80 -1.82 3.82
CA PHE A 109 -18.15 -2.27 2.59
C PHE A 109 -19.14 -2.61 1.49
N GLY A 110 -20.38 -2.96 1.83
CA GLY A 110 -21.44 -3.25 0.85
C GLY A 110 -22.16 -1.99 0.41
N TYR A 111 -23.01 -1.43 1.28
CA TYR A 111 -23.89 -0.31 0.91
C TYR A 111 -23.17 1.03 0.80
N LEU A 112 -22.25 1.32 1.71
CA LEU A 112 -21.48 2.57 1.72
C LEU A 112 -20.18 2.48 0.89
N GLU A 113 -19.90 1.31 0.30
CA GLU A 113 -18.76 1.04 -0.59
C GLU A 113 -17.38 1.45 -0.03
N GLY A 114 -17.25 1.53 1.31
CA GLY A 114 -16.03 1.99 1.98
C GLY A 114 -15.76 3.50 1.92
N LYS A 115 -16.69 4.30 1.37
CA LYS A 115 -16.53 5.76 1.19
C LYS A 115 -16.72 6.58 2.47
N TYR A 116 -17.18 5.92 3.54
CA TYR A 116 -17.52 6.56 4.80
C TYR A 116 -16.65 6.01 5.93
N GLY A 117 -16.09 6.94 6.71
CA GLY A 117 -15.39 6.67 7.95
C GLY A 117 -16.37 6.47 9.08
N MET A 118 -16.15 5.42 9.86
CA MET A 118 -16.99 5.09 11.00
C MET A 118 -16.27 5.42 12.31
N LYS A 119 -16.93 6.20 13.17
CA LYS A 119 -16.49 6.40 14.54
C LYS A 119 -17.24 5.43 15.45
N LEU A 120 -16.50 4.53 16.10
CA LEU A 120 -17.06 3.63 17.10
C LEU A 120 -16.87 4.21 18.51
N SER A 121 -17.90 4.08 19.32
CA SER A 121 -17.86 4.30 20.76
C SER A 121 -18.59 3.16 21.45
N GLU A 122 -17.96 2.52 22.45
CA GLU A 122 -18.53 1.39 23.20
C GLU A 122 -19.07 0.23 22.33
N GLY A 123 -18.41 -0.04 21.20
CA GLY A 123 -18.83 -1.09 20.27
C GLY A 123 -20.11 -0.77 19.47
N ARG A 124 -20.53 0.49 19.43
CA ARG A 124 -21.65 1.02 18.64
C ARG A 124 -21.16 2.11 17.68
N ILE A 125 -21.93 2.33 16.61
CA ILE A 125 -21.65 3.38 15.62
C ILE A 125 -22.15 4.72 16.18
N GLU A 126 -21.23 5.64 16.41
CA GLU A 126 -21.54 7.00 16.91
C GLU A 126 -21.78 7.96 15.74
N SER A 127 -20.91 7.89 14.73
CA SER A 127 -21.04 8.70 13.52
C SER A 127 -20.48 7.98 12.29
N LEU A 128 -21.03 8.35 11.14
CA LEU A 128 -20.50 8.03 9.81
C LEU A 128 -20.22 9.36 9.11
N GLU A 129 -19.01 9.54 8.60
CA GLU A 129 -18.58 10.75 7.91
C GLU A 129 -17.95 10.38 6.57
N PHE A 130 -18.33 11.07 5.50
CA PHE A 130 -17.73 10.84 4.19
C PHE A 130 -16.23 11.17 4.25
N ILE A 131 -15.39 10.22 3.85
CA ILE A 131 -13.95 10.45 3.74
C ILE A 131 -13.68 10.83 2.30
N ASP A 132 -13.27 12.07 2.09
CA ASP A 132 -12.73 12.53 0.80
C ASP A 132 -11.32 11.93 0.60
N ALA A 133 -11.25 10.61 0.42
CA ALA A 133 -10.02 9.85 0.33
C ALA A 133 -9.46 9.83 -1.09
N GLN A 134 -10.30 10.03 -2.11
CA GLN A 134 -9.93 9.97 -3.51
C GLN A 134 -10.54 11.13 -4.29
N ALA A 135 -9.69 11.87 -5.00
CA ALA A 135 -10.08 13.01 -5.81
C ALA A 135 -11.13 12.59 -6.86
N GLY A 136 -12.38 13.00 -6.65
CA GLY A 136 -13.50 12.72 -7.55
C GLY A 136 -14.58 11.79 -6.98
N GLU A 137 -14.43 11.28 -5.76
CA GLU A 137 -15.52 10.58 -5.09
C GLU A 137 -16.56 11.57 -4.54
N HIS A 138 -17.83 11.15 -4.60
CA HIS A 138 -18.96 11.95 -4.14
C HIS A 138 -19.73 11.20 -3.06
N PRO A 139 -20.33 11.94 -2.09
CA PRO A 139 -21.17 11.31 -1.10
C PRO A 139 -22.38 10.63 -1.75
N MET A 140 -22.83 9.52 -1.17
CA MET A 140 -23.93 8.73 -1.69
C MET A 140 -25.27 9.42 -1.46
N ASN A 141 -26.18 9.31 -2.43
CA ASN A 141 -27.56 9.72 -2.25
C ASN A 141 -28.38 8.55 -1.67
N ILE A 142 -28.86 8.70 -0.44
CA ILE A 142 -29.74 7.73 0.22
C ILE A 142 -31.19 8.13 -0.06
N ALA A 143 -31.83 7.46 -1.03
CA ALA A 143 -33.19 7.77 -1.46
C ALA A 143 -34.23 7.63 -0.33
N ASN A 144 -34.10 6.63 0.55
CA ASN A 144 -35.01 6.40 1.68
C ASN A 144 -34.25 6.30 3.00
N LYS A 145 -34.03 7.45 3.65
CA LYS A 145 -33.28 7.55 4.91
C LYS A 145 -33.94 6.77 6.05
N ALA A 146 -35.26 6.69 6.09
CA ALA A 146 -36.00 5.98 7.14
C ALA A 146 -35.86 4.45 7.01
N GLU A 147 -35.94 3.93 5.78
CA GLU A 147 -35.74 2.51 5.50
C GLU A 147 -34.29 2.09 5.71
N PHE A 148 -33.33 2.94 5.35
CA PHE A 148 -31.92 2.73 5.64
C PHE A 148 -31.67 2.55 7.15
N LEU A 149 -32.21 3.43 7.99
CA LEU A 149 -32.09 3.30 9.44
C LEU A 149 -32.74 2.02 9.95
N LYS A 150 -33.91 1.63 9.43
CA LYS A 150 -34.57 0.37 9.81
C LYS A 150 -33.76 -0.86 9.41
N LYS A 151 -33.20 -0.89 8.20
CA LYS A 151 -32.42 -2.03 7.69
C LYS A 151 -31.18 -2.29 8.53
N TYR A 152 -30.49 -1.23 8.96
CA TYR A 152 -29.24 -1.34 9.71
C TYR A 152 -29.38 -1.03 11.20
N ALA A 153 -30.60 -1.05 11.76
CA ALA A 153 -30.89 -0.75 13.16
C ALA A 153 -30.03 -1.58 14.14
N GLU A 154 -29.81 -2.86 13.80
CA GLU A 154 -28.96 -3.78 14.55
C GLU A 154 -27.47 -3.39 14.48
N ALA A 155 -26.99 -2.94 13.31
CA ALA A 155 -25.62 -2.49 13.13
C ALA A 155 -25.29 -1.28 14.03
N PHE A 156 -26.23 -0.34 14.16
CA PHE A 156 -26.08 0.83 15.04
C PHE A 156 -26.11 0.50 16.53
N GLY A 157 -26.62 -0.68 16.92
CA GLY A 157 -26.59 -1.16 18.31
C GLY A 157 -27.47 -0.37 19.29
N ARG A 158 -28.46 0.38 18.79
CA ARG A 158 -29.37 1.22 19.60
C ARG A 158 -30.76 0.62 19.82
N GLY A 159 -31.02 -0.58 19.29
CA GLY A 159 -32.22 -1.35 19.62
C GLY A 159 -33.57 -0.73 19.21
N TYR A 160 -33.58 0.24 18.28
CA TYR A 160 -34.82 0.87 17.83
C TYR A 160 -35.56 0.01 16.80
N ALA A 161 -36.89 0.08 16.80
CA ALA A 161 -37.76 -0.65 15.89
C ALA A 161 -38.47 0.28 14.89
N GLU A 162 -38.79 1.50 15.32
CA GLU A 162 -39.47 2.49 14.51
C GLU A 162 -38.59 3.73 14.33
N VAL A 163 -38.77 4.38 13.18
CA VAL A 163 -38.05 5.59 12.79
C VAL A 163 -39.10 6.57 12.29
N SER A 164 -39.19 7.73 12.94
CA SER A 164 -40.11 8.80 12.54
C SER A 164 -39.33 10.06 12.21
N PRO A 165 -39.60 10.73 11.09
CA PRO A 165 -39.04 12.06 10.84
C PRO A 165 -39.49 13.04 11.92
N VAL A 166 -38.60 13.91 12.35
CA VAL A 166 -38.93 15.01 13.26
C VAL A 166 -39.54 16.15 12.44
N GLN A 167 -40.76 16.54 12.76
CA GLN A 167 -41.43 17.64 12.07
C GLN A 167 -40.66 18.96 12.30
N GLY A 168 -40.31 19.65 11.22
CA GLY A 168 -39.60 20.95 11.28
C GLY A 168 -38.08 20.86 11.22
N SER A 169 -37.48 19.68 11.05
CA SER A 169 -36.04 19.54 10.81
C SER A 169 -35.77 18.55 9.69
N GLU A 170 -35.27 19.04 8.55
CA GLU A 170 -34.90 18.18 7.43
C GLU A 170 -33.71 17.30 7.82
N GLY A 171 -33.84 15.99 7.57
CA GLY A 171 -32.76 15.04 7.85
C GLY A 171 -32.65 14.60 9.31
N VAL A 172 -33.55 15.00 10.20
CA VAL A 172 -33.56 14.52 11.59
C VAL A 172 -34.64 13.46 11.79
N PHE A 173 -34.24 12.30 12.33
CA PHE A 173 -35.15 11.18 12.60
C PHE A 173 -35.07 10.76 14.06
N SER A 174 -36.23 10.64 14.70
CA SER A 174 -36.36 10.04 16.02
C SER A 174 -36.33 8.52 15.92
N LEU A 175 -35.48 7.91 16.75
CA LEU A 175 -35.34 6.46 16.88
C LEU A 175 -36.22 5.99 18.04
N ILE A 176 -37.20 5.14 17.76
CA ILE A 176 -38.23 4.72 18.70
C ILE A 176 -38.08 3.21 18.98
N ASP A 177 -38.03 2.84 20.26
CA ASP A 177 -38.00 1.45 20.71
C ASP A 177 -39.40 0.80 20.62
N LYS A 178 -39.47 -0.53 20.76
CA LYS A 178 -40.69 -1.32 20.84
C LYS A 178 -41.63 -0.87 21.97
N SER A 179 -41.09 -0.26 23.02
CA SER A 179 -41.82 0.36 24.14
C SER A 179 -42.41 1.73 23.80
N LYS A 180 -42.23 2.22 22.56
CA LYS A 180 -42.60 3.56 22.08
C LYS A 180 -41.85 4.71 22.76
N THR A 181 -40.71 4.44 23.39
CA THR A 181 -39.83 5.47 23.94
C THR A 181 -38.80 5.91 22.90
N ILE A 182 -38.46 7.20 22.88
CA ILE A 182 -37.40 7.74 22.03
C ILE A 182 -36.04 7.38 22.66
N VAL A 183 -35.21 6.63 21.93
CA VAL A 183 -33.88 6.16 22.38
C VAL A 183 -32.77 7.10 21.91
N GLY A 184 -33.07 7.95 20.93
CA GLY A 184 -32.15 8.95 20.42
C GLY A 184 -32.63 9.53 19.10
N GLN A 185 -31.78 10.35 18.49
CA GLN A 185 -32.04 10.99 17.20
C GLN A 185 -30.88 10.74 16.25
N ALA A 186 -31.22 10.53 14.98
CA ALA A 186 -30.29 10.38 13.88
C ALA A 186 -30.34 11.64 13.00
N HIS A 187 -29.20 12.30 12.84
CA HIS A 187 -29.05 13.54 12.09
C HIS A 187 -28.28 13.28 10.81
N PHE A 188 -28.95 13.41 9.67
CA PHE A 188 -28.34 13.35 8.34
C PHE A 188 -27.95 14.76 7.90
N VAL A 189 -26.65 14.97 7.71
CA VAL A 189 -26.11 16.16 7.05
C VAL A 189 -26.05 15.87 5.56
N THR A 190 -26.80 16.63 4.76
CA THR A 190 -26.81 16.48 3.30
C THR A 190 -26.22 17.69 2.59
N ASP A 191 -25.65 17.44 1.41
CA ASP A 191 -25.19 18.47 0.48
C ASP A 191 -26.35 19.08 -0.32
N ALA A 192 -26.07 20.12 -1.12
CA ALA A 192 -27.00 20.79 -2.02
C ALA A 192 -27.69 19.82 -3.02
N ASP A 193 -27.02 18.72 -3.38
CA ASP A 193 -27.54 17.67 -4.24
C ASP A 193 -28.32 16.56 -3.48
N GLY A 194 -28.56 16.74 -2.18
CA GLY A 194 -29.25 15.77 -1.32
C GLY A 194 -28.42 14.55 -0.91
N ARG A 195 -27.13 14.55 -1.24
CA ARG A 195 -26.17 13.48 -0.89
C ARG A 195 -25.80 13.53 0.58
N VAL A 196 -25.67 12.38 1.25
CA VAL A 196 -25.39 12.33 2.70
C VAL A 196 -23.89 12.50 2.95
N GLN A 197 -23.48 13.61 3.55
CA GLN A 197 -22.09 13.87 3.95
C GLN A 197 -21.78 13.25 5.32
N ALA A 198 -22.72 13.32 6.26
CA ALA A 198 -22.53 12.74 7.58
C ALA A 198 -23.84 12.22 8.17
N LEU A 199 -23.73 11.18 9.00
CA LEU A 199 -24.79 10.69 9.87
C LEU A 199 -24.28 10.70 11.30
N ARG A 200 -24.98 11.41 12.18
CA ARG A 200 -24.61 11.53 13.60
C ARG A 200 -25.76 11.07 14.48
N PHE A 201 -25.46 10.30 15.51
CA PHE A 201 -26.45 9.85 16.48
C PHE A 201 -26.32 10.62 17.79
N THR A 202 -27.38 11.30 18.22
CA THR A 202 -27.46 11.97 19.52
C THR A 202 -28.38 11.19 20.45
N GLN A 203 -28.11 11.24 21.75
CA GLN A 203 -29.00 10.77 22.81
C GLN A 203 -29.80 11.93 23.37
#